data_AF-A0A8X6KZS8-F1
#
_entry.id   AF-A0A8X6KZS8-F1
#
_cell.length_a   1.000
_cell.length_b   1.000
_cell.length_c   1.000
_cell.angle_alpha   90.00
_cell.angle_beta   90.00
_cell.angle_gamma   90.00
#
_symmetry.space_group_name_H-M   'P 1'
#
loop_
_entity.id
_entity.type
_entity.pdbx_description
1 polymer ?
#
loop_
_entity_poly.entity_id
_entity_poly.type
_entity_poly.pdbx_seq_one_letter_code
_entity_poly.pdbx_strand_id
1 'polypeptide(L)'
;MSPKSRSMIELTIMDNIITLVEMLENATAFLETISVARTFIDSGVQILFCKLMQYVKTSKKLMITFMQDEFLTASEHQLQDLSWEIHRLKLADKLIRFMYNRTAIKCCSQLTTMMNCIISYAPFRASDVSKFSQEFSTYTQLYGEAVINVSDLEKQSILKAMGLSKGHWYQCPNGHVYCITECGGAMVESQCNECGARIGGSSHRLLSDNQVATAMDGATRSAW
;
A
#
# COMPACT_ATOMS: atom_id res chain seq x y z
N MET A 1 -26.38 -14.00 30.66
CA MET A 1 -26.41 -13.84 29.20
C MET A 1 -25.08 -14.34 28.68
N SER A 2 -25.03 -15.40 27.85
CA SER A 2 -23.74 -15.79 27.25
C SER A 2 -23.27 -14.66 26.33
N PRO A 3 -21.96 -14.37 26.25
CA PRO A 3 -21.48 -13.42 25.25
C PRO A 3 -21.91 -13.92 23.87
N LYS A 4 -22.58 -13.08 23.08
CA LYS A 4 -22.84 -13.38 21.68
C LYS A 4 -21.50 -13.58 20.99
N SER A 5 -21.29 -14.76 20.39
CA SER A 5 -20.14 -15.00 19.53
C SER A 5 -20.22 -14.09 18.31
N ARG A 6 -19.11 -13.47 17.92
CA ARG A 6 -19.01 -12.70 16.67
C ARG A 6 -19.25 -13.61 15.47
N SER A 7 -19.86 -13.05 14.43
CA SER A 7 -20.00 -13.70 13.13
C SER A 7 -18.64 -13.82 12.43
N MET A 8 -18.53 -14.76 11.48
CA MET A 8 -17.32 -14.90 10.65
C MET A 8 -17.00 -13.63 9.86
N ILE A 9 -18.02 -12.91 9.38
CA ILE A 9 -17.86 -11.67 8.61
C ILE A 9 -17.23 -10.57 9.50
N GLU A 10 -17.73 -10.41 10.73
CA GLU A 10 -17.16 -9.45 11.68
C GLU A 10 -15.70 -9.77 12.01
N LEU A 11 -15.35 -11.06 12.15
CA LEU A 11 -13.96 -11.47 12.39
C LEU A 11 -13.03 -11.12 11.21
N THR A 12 -13.50 -11.31 9.97
CA THR A 12 -12.73 -10.95 8.77
C THR A 12 -12.53 -9.43 8.66
N ILE A 13 -13.58 -8.63 8.91
CA ILE A 13 -13.48 -7.16 8.89
C ILE A 13 -12.47 -6.69 9.94
N MET A 14 -12.52 -7.25 11.15
CA MET A 14 -11.57 -6.95 12.22
C MET A 14 -10.12 -7.25 11.82
N ASP A 15 -9.86 -8.43 11.23
CA ASP A 15 -8.52 -8.84 10.79
C ASP A 15 -7.96 -7.91 9.69
N ASN A 16 -8.81 -7.52 8.75
CA ASN A 16 -8.46 -6.57 7.71
C ASN A 16 -8.14 -5.19 8.29
N ILE A 17 -8.93 -4.67 9.24
CA ILE A 17 -8.65 -3.38 9.87
C ILE A 17 -7.37 -3.44 10.70
N ILE A 18 -7.12 -4.52 11.44
CA ILE A 18 -5.85 -4.71 12.17
C ILE A 18 -4.67 -4.66 11.21
N THR A 19 -4.77 -5.34 10.07
CA THR A 19 -3.74 -5.31 9.02
C THR A 19 -3.52 -3.88 8.49
N LEU A 20 -4.59 -3.13 8.23
CA LEU A 20 -4.49 -1.74 7.75
C LEU A 20 -3.89 -0.80 8.81
N VAL A 21 -4.17 -1.01 10.10
CA VAL A 21 -3.52 -0.29 11.20
C VAL A 21 -2.02 -0.54 11.18
N GLU A 22 -1.57 -1.80 11.11
CA GLU A 22 -0.14 -2.14 11.03
C GLU A 22 0.52 -1.51 9.81
N MET A 23 -0.17 -1.51 8.66
CA MET A 23 0.32 -0.86 7.44
C MET A 23 0.45 0.65 7.61
N LEU A 24 -0.51 1.32 8.23
CA LEU A 24 -0.49 2.76 8.47
C LEU A 24 0.64 3.15 9.42
N GLU A 25 0.84 2.40 10.50
CA GLU A 25 1.93 2.63 11.44
C GLU A 25 3.29 2.48 10.74
N ASN A 26 3.48 1.40 9.99
CA ASN A 26 4.71 1.19 9.20
C ASN A 26 4.93 2.29 8.16
N ALA A 27 3.88 2.75 7.48
CA ALA A 27 3.95 3.81 6.47
C ALA A 27 4.30 5.18 7.06
N THR A 28 4.06 5.41 8.35
CA THR A 28 4.25 6.71 9.00
C THR A 28 5.31 6.72 10.10
N ALA A 29 5.94 5.58 10.38
CA ALA A 29 6.90 5.41 11.47
C ALA A 29 8.06 6.43 11.46
N PHE A 30 8.57 6.84 10.29
CA PHE A 30 9.63 7.85 10.25
C PHE A 30 9.18 9.19 10.84
N LEU A 31 7.94 9.58 10.55
CA LEU A 31 7.39 10.90 10.88
C LEU A 31 7.27 11.10 12.39
N GLU A 32 7.15 10.00 13.12
CA GLU A 32 7.12 9.97 14.58
C GLU A 32 8.52 10.13 15.18
N THR A 33 9.56 9.77 14.42
CA THR A 33 10.97 9.79 14.88
C THR A 33 11.69 11.09 14.55
N ILE A 34 11.23 11.85 13.55
CA ILE A 34 11.94 13.05 13.09
C ILE A 34 11.51 14.32 13.83
N SER A 35 12.48 15.18 14.13
CA SER A 35 12.17 16.53 14.61
C SER A 35 11.46 17.32 13.51
N VAL A 36 10.30 17.90 13.85
CA VAL A 36 9.52 18.77 12.96
C VAL A 36 10.29 20.04 12.58
N ALA A 37 11.36 20.38 13.31
CA ALA A 37 12.16 21.59 13.13
C ALA A 37 13.23 21.49 12.02
N ARG A 38 12.95 20.79 10.91
CA ARG A 38 13.87 20.72 9.77
C ARG A 38 13.81 22.02 8.97
N THR A 39 14.99 22.62 8.73
CA THR A 39 15.15 23.78 7.87
C THR A 39 15.81 23.42 6.54
N PHE A 40 15.37 24.08 5.47
CA PHE A 40 15.91 23.97 4.11
C PHE A 40 16.42 25.33 3.64
N ILE A 41 17.51 25.32 2.85
CA ILE A 41 18.09 26.54 2.26
C ILE A 41 17.10 27.18 1.28
N ASP A 42 16.44 26.34 0.47
CA ASP A 42 15.41 26.77 -0.47
C ASP A 42 14.06 26.94 0.24
N SER A 43 13.52 28.16 0.22
CA SER A 43 12.24 28.49 0.89
C SER A 43 11.04 27.80 0.25
N GLY A 44 11.09 27.51 -1.06
CA GLY A 44 10.07 26.73 -1.75
C GLY A 44 10.05 25.28 -1.25
N VAL A 45 11.22 24.67 -1.08
CA VAL A 45 11.36 23.33 -0.47
C VAL A 45 10.84 23.33 0.96
N GLN A 46 11.15 24.35 1.75
CA GLN A 46 10.63 24.48 3.12
C GLN A 46 9.09 24.51 3.15
N ILE A 47 8.47 25.33 2.30
CA ILE A 47 7.00 25.45 2.23
C ILE A 47 6.38 24.12 1.82
N LEU A 48 6.92 23.47 0.79
CA LEU A 48 6.43 22.17 0.32
C LEU A 48 6.59 21.10 1.40
N PHE A 49 7.74 21.03 2.08
CA PHE A 49 7.98 20.10 3.17
C PHE A 49 6.95 20.28 4.31
N CYS A 50 6.72 21.52 4.75
CA CYS A 50 5.73 21.81 5.79
C CYS A 50 4.31 21.38 5.36
N LYS A 51 3.92 21.64 4.11
CA LYS A 51 2.63 21.19 3.56
C LYS A 51 2.50 19.67 3.57
N LEU A 52 3.54 18.97 3.13
CA LEU A 52 3.55 17.51 3.09
C LEU A 52 3.46 16.91 4.51
N MET A 53 4.22 17.44 5.46
CA MET A 53 4.13 17.02 6.87
C MET A 53 2.73 17.24 7.46
N GLN A 54 2.11 18.39 7.17
CA GLN A 54 0.75 18.68 7.64
C GLN A 54 -0.29 17.77 6.99
N TYR A 55 -0.13 17.47 5.70
CA TYR A 55 -0.98 16.53 4.97
C TYR A 55 -0.93 15.15 5.62
N VAL A 56 0.27 14.56 5.80
CA VAL A 56 0.38 13.22 6.37
C VAL A 56 -0.21 13.14 7.78
N LYS A 57 0.04 14.16 8.63
CA LYS A 57 -0.55 14.22 9.98
C LYS A 57 -2.07 14.22 9.95
N THR A 58 -2.66 15.06 9.09
CA THR A 58 -4.12 15.17 8.96
C THR A 58 -4.72 13.87 8.41
N SER A 59 -4.12 13.32 7.35
CA SER A 59 -4.59 12.08 6.72
C SER A 59 -4.48 10.88 7.67
N LYS A 60 -3.36 10.70 8.39
CA LYS A 60 -3.22 9.64 9.41
C LYS A 60 -4.34 9.73 10.45
N LYS A 61 -4.65 10.94 10.94
CA LYS A 61 -5.73 11.15 11.90
C LYS A 61 -7.10 10.73 11.34
N LEU A 62 -7.42 11.13 10.11
CA LEU A 62 -8.68 10.78 9.45
C LEU A 62 -8.83 9.25 9.27
N MET A 63 -7.75 8.58 8.87
CA MET A 63 -7.72 7.12 8.72
C MET A 63 -7.93 6.40 10.05
N ILE A 64 -7.26 6.85 11.11
CA ILE A 64 -7.44 6.27 12.45
C ILE A 64 -8.88 6.42 12.91
N THR A 65 -9.47 7.61 12.73
CA THR A 65 -10.89 7.85 13.06
C THR A 65 -11.80 6.91 12.27
N PHE A 66 -11.59 6.78 10.95
CA PHE A 66 -12.37 5.83 10.14
C PHE A 66 -12.25 4.39 10.65
N MET A 67 -11.04 3.91 10.92
CA MET A 67 -10.81 2.53 11.39
C MET A 67 -11.44 2.28 12.77
N GLN A 68 -11.52 3.31 13.62
CA GLN A 68 -12.17 3.23 14.93
C GLN A 68 -13.70 3.19 14.80
N ASP A 69 -14.26 4.06 13.96
CA ASP A 69 -15.72 4.19 13.80
C ASP A 69 -16.32 3.00 13.04
N GLU A 70 -15.61 2.49 12.02
CA GLU A 70 -16.09 1.44 11.13
C GLU A 70 -15.49 0.05 11.44
N PHE A 71 -14.99 -0.15 12.67
CA PHE A 71 -14.23 -1.35 13.07
C PHE A 71 -14.91 -2.70 12.79
N LEU A 72 -16.24 -2.73 12.75
CA LEU A 72 -17.03 -3.94 12.48
C LEU A 72 -17.90 -3.82 11.21
N THR A 73 -17.96 -2.63 10.61
CA THR A 73 -18.98 -2.25 9.62
C THR A 73 -18.40 -1.84 8.28
N ALA A 74 -17.08 -1.66 8.19
CA ALA A 74 -16.41 -1.29 6.95
C ALA A 74 -16.68 -2.31 5.83
N SER A 75 -17.15 -1.82 4.70
CA SER A 75 -17.28 -2.61 3.47
C SER A 75 -15.91 -2.90 2.85
N GLU A 76 -15.82 -3.95 2.03
CA GLU A 76 -14.62 -4.31 1.28
C GLU A 76 -14.09 -3.15 0.43
N HIS A 77 -14.99 -2.42 -0.24
CA HIS A 77 -14.62 -1.25 -1.04
C HIS A 77 -14.02 -0.12 -0.19
N GLN A 78 -14.58 0.14 1.00
CA GLN A 78 -14.01 1.15 1.90
C GLN A 78 -12.64 0.74 2.44
N LEU A 79 -12.46 -0.54 2.76
CA LEU A 79 -11.16 -1.09 3.19
C LEU A 79 -10.13 -0.97 2.06
N GLN A 80 -10.54 -1.21 0.82
CA GLN A 80 -9.68 -1.05 -0.36
C GLN A 80 -9.30 0.41 -0.59
N ASP A 81 -10.24 1.35 -0.51
CA ASP A 81 -9.95 2.79 -0.63
C ASP A 81 -9.01 3.27 0.47
N LEU A 82 -9.24 2.85 1.71
CA LEU A 82 -8.38 3.18 2.85
C LEU A 82 -6.95 2.68 2.63
N SER A 83 -6.79 1.49 2.09
CA SER A 83 -5.50 0.92 1.73
C SER A 83 -4.74 1.75 0.68
N TRP A 84 -5.45 2.26 -0.34
CA TRP A 84 -4.84 3.13 -1.35
C TRP A 84 -4.38 4.44 -0.73
N GLU A 85 -5.14 4.98 0.22
CA GLU A 85 -4.75 6.16 0.97
C GLU A 85 -3.52 5.87 1.87
N ILE A 86 -3.42 4.69 2.49
CA ILE A 86 -2.21 4.28 3.24
C ILE A 86 -1.00 4.20 2.30
N HIS A 87 -1.18 3.70 1.08
CA HIS A 87 -0.12 3.71 0.06
C HIS A 87 0.33 5.10 -0.33
N ARG A 88 -0.61 6.04 -0.45
CA ARG A 88 -0.26 7.45 -0.66
C ARG A 88 0.62 7.98 0.46
N LEU A 89 0.32 7.65 1.73
CA LEU A 89 1.17 8.04 2.86
C LEU A 89 2.54 7.37 2.85
N LYS A 90 2.64 6.13 2.37
CA LYS A 90 3.93 5.46 2.17
C LYS A 90 4.81 6.19 1.15
N LEU A 91 4.25 6.70 0.05
CA LEU A 91 5.00 7.52 -0.91
C LEU A 91 5.36 8.89 -0.33
N ALA A 92 4.47 9.48 0.47
CA ALA A 92 4.76 10.70 1.21
C ALA A 92 5.97 10.51 2.14
N ASP A 93 5.99 9.42 2.91
CA ASP A 93 7.12 9.05 3.78
C ASP A 93 8.42 8.88 3.00
N LYS A 94 8.37 8.20 1.85
CA LYS A 94 9.53 8.04 0.95
C LYS A 94 10.11 9.40 0.51
N LEU A 95 9.24 10.33 0.12
CA LEU A 95 9.65 11.68 -0.25
C LEU A 95 10.18 12.47 0.96
N ILE A 96 9.54 12.37 2.12
CA ILE A 96 9.97 13.03 3.37
C ILE A 96 11.36 12.56 3.78
N ARG A 97 11.62 11.24 3.77
CA ARG A 97 12.95 10.67 4.06
C ARG A 97 14.02 11.22 3.13
N PHE A 98 13.73 11.25 1.84
CA PHE A 98 14.64 11.81 0.85
C PHE A 98 14.93 13.29 1.14
N MET A 99 13.90 14.08 1.42
CA MET A 99 14.05 15.50 1.74
C MET A 99 14.84 15.71 3.03
N TYR A 100 14.49 14.99 4.09
CA TYR A 100 15.08 15.16 5.42
C TYR A 100 16.60 14.88 5.43
N ASN A 101 17.03 13.91 4.64
CA ASN A 101 18.43 13.47 4.58
C ASN A 101 19.29 14.31 3.63
N ARG A 102 18.80 15.46 3.15
CA ARG A 102 19.52 16.33 2.21
C ARG A 102 19.34 17.80 2.56
N THR A 103 20.43 18.56 2.48
CA THR A 103 20.44 20.00 2.78
C THR A 103 20.41 20.88 1.52
N ALA A 104 20.81 20.33 0.37
CA ALA A 104 20.98 21.06 -0.90
C ALA A 104 19.88 20.78 -1.94
N ILE A 105 18.66 20.45 -1.50
CA ILE A 105 17.53 20.28 -2.41
C ILE A 105 17.02 21.63 -2.89
N LYS A 106 16.68 21.72 -4.18
CA LYS A 106 16.03 22.88 -4.78
C LYS A 106 14.57 22.60 -5.13
N CYS A 107 13.75 23.64 -5.03
CA CYS A 107 12.39 23.60 -5.49
C CYS A 107 12.39 23.63 -7.03
N CYS A 108 11.80 22.61 -7.65
CA CYS A 108 11.68 22.52 -9.10
C CYS A 108 10.31 21.96 -9.50
N SER A 109 10.03 21.95 -10.80
CA SER A 109 8.76 21.44 -11.34
C SER A 109 8.55 19.97 -11.01
N GLN A 110 9.59 19.13 -11.03
CA GLN A 110 9.49 17.70 -10.69
C GLN A 110 9.06 17.50 -9.23
N LEU A 111 9.70 18.20 -8.28
CA LEU A 111 9.29 18.15 -6.87
C LEU A 111 7.84 18.61 -6.71
N THR A 112 7.44 19.65 -7.43
CA THR A 112 6.05 20.16 -7.41
C THR A 112 5.06 19.14 -7.98
N THR A 113 5.39 18.45 -9.08
CA THR A 113 4.56 17.39 -9.66
C THR A 113 4.38 16.23 -8.69
N MET A 114 5.45 15.78 -8.03
CA MET A 114 5.37 14.74 -7.00
C MET A 114 4.52 15.18 -5.82
N MET A 115 4.68 16.42 -5.35
CA MET A 115 3.85 16.98 -4.28
C MET A 115 2.37 17.02 -4.67
N ASN A 116 2.03 17.43 -5.89
CA ASN A 116 0.64 17.46 -6.35
C ASN A 116 0.04 16.05 -6.53
N CYS A 117 0.87 15.05 -6.78
CA CYS A 117 0.45 13.65 -6.84
C CYS A 117 0.07 13.11 -5.46
N ILE A 118 0.79 13.53 -4.41
CA ILE A 118 0.56 13.08 -3.04
C ILE A 118 -0.49 13.95 -2.32
N ILE A 119 -0.34 15.27 -2.37
CA ILE A 119 -1.19 16.22 -1.66
C ILE A 119 -2.43 16.51 -2.51
N SER A 120 -3.26 15.49 -2.65
CA SER A 120 -4.51 15.51 -3.41
C SER A 120 -5.63 14.89 -2.59
N TYR A 121 -6.86 15.26 -2.92
CA TYR A 121 -8.09 14.65 -2.38
C TYR A 121 -8.84 13.82 -3.44
N ALA A 122 -8.30 13.69 -4.65
CA ALA A 122 -8.82 12.75 -5.65
C ALA A 122 -8.55 11.30 -5.21
N PRO A 123 -9.24 10.28 -5.75
CA PRO A 123 -8.91 8.88 -5.45
C PRO A 123 -7.46 8.55 -5.81
N PHE A 124 -6.74 7.85 -4.93
CA PHE A 124 -5.38 7.37 -5.23
C PHE A 124 -5.41 5.98 -5.85
N ARG A 125 -4.68 5.77 -6.96
CA ARG A 125 -4.67 4.48 -7.68
C ARG A 125 -3.26 4.12 -8.18
N ALA A 126 -3.15 2.93 -8.77
CA ALA A 126 -1.89 2.42 -9.33
C ALA A 126 -1.22 3.36 -10.35
N SER A 127 -2.02 4.10 -11.13
CA SER A 127 -1.53 5.11 -12.08
C SER A 127 -0.76 6.23 -11.38
N ASP A 128 -1.23 6.68 -10.21
CA ASP A 128 -0.58 7.73 -9.43
C ASP A 128 0.73 7.23 -8.84
N VAL A 129 0.77 5.98 -8.37
CA VAL A 129 2.02 5.36 -7.90
C VAL A 129 3.04 5.28 -9.02
N SER A 130 2.62 4.85 -10.21
CA SER A 130 3.49 4.73 -11.37
C SER A 130 4.06 6.10 -11.77
N LYS A 131 3.20 7.12 -11.83
CA LYS A 131 3.58 8.50 -12.12
C LYS A 131 4.57 9.03 -11.08
N PHE A 132 4.26 8.90 -9.80
CA PHE A 132 5.15 9.33 -8.72
C PHE A 132 6.51 8.62 -8.80
N SER A 133 6.51 7.30 -8.99
CA SER A 133 7.74 6.50 -9.00
C SER A 133 8.66 6.88 -10.16
N GLN A 134 8.10 7.17 -11.33
CA GLN A 134 8.85 7.65 -12.49
C GLN A 134 9.52 9.02 -12.22
N GLU A 135 8.75 9.98 -11.69
CA GLU A 135 9.25 11.30 -11.32
C GLU A 135 10.31 11.20 -10.22
N PHE A 136 10.07 10.38 -9.21
CA PHE A 136 10.97 10.21 -8.07
C PHE A 136 12.30 9.54 -8.45
N SER A 137 12.26 8.54 -9.33
CA SER A 137 13.48 7.91 -9.86
C SER A 137 14.35 8.93 -10.61
N THR A 138 13.74 9.71 -11.50
CA THR A 138 14.44 10.77 -12.23
C THR A 138 14.99 11.84 -11.27
N TYR A 139 14.20 12.23 -10.28
CA TYR A 139 14.58 13.23 -9.30
C TYR A 139 15.75 12.79 -8.42
N THR A 140 15.74 11.54 -7.93
CA THR A 140 16.82 11.02 -7.06
C THR A 140 18.15 10.87 -7.79
N GLN A 141 18.13 10.52 -9.07
CA GLN A 141 19.33 10.49 -9.93
C GLN A 141 20.02 11.86 -10.00
N LEU A 142 19.27 12.96 -10.01
CA LEU A 142 19.82 14.33 -10.04
C LEU A 142 20.58 14.71 -8.76
N TYR A 143 20.29 14.06 -7.62
CA TYR A 143 20.89 14.37 -6.32
C TYR A 143 21.84 13.26 -5.83
N GLY A 144 22.37 12.44 -6.74
CA GLY A 144 23.54 11.59 -6.50
C GLY A 144 23.28 10.29 -5.74
N GLU A 145 22.04 9.79 -5.72
CA GLU A 145 21.76 8.44 -5.20
C GLU A 145 21.36 7.50 -6.36
N ALA A 146 22.14 6.43 -6.50
CA ALA A 146 21.95 5.39 -7.50
C ALA A 146 20.75 4.51 -7.15
N VAL A 147 19.89 4.29 -8.15
CA VAL A 147 18.90 3.22 -8.26
C VAL A 147 18.09 3.01 -6.98
N ILE A 148 17.03 3.81 -6.85
CA ILE A 148 15.82 3.26 -6.21
C ILE A 148 15.39 2.14 -7.13
N ASN A 149 15.76 0.93 -6.74
CA ASN A 149 15.12 -0.26 -7.23
C ASN A 149 13.64 -0.07 -6.86
N VAL A 150 12.82 0.38 -7.82
CA VAL A 150 11.36 0.19 -7.85
C VAL A 150 11.15 -1.32 -8.05
N SER A 151 11.77 -2.09 -7.15
CA SER A 151 11.95 -3.53 -7.22
C SER A 151 10.75 -4.08 -6.52
N ASP A 152 9.76 -4.52 -7.28
CA ASP A 152 8.71 -5.52 -6.99
C ASP A 152 7.92 -5.43 -5.67
N LEU A 153 8.50 -5.00 -4.56
CA LEU A 153 7.93 -4.60 -3.27
C LEU A 153 6.89 -3.48 -3.37
N GLU A 154 7.01 -2.50 -4.27
CA GLU A 154 5.95 -1.48 -4.43
C GLU A 154 4.73 -2.06 -5.16
N LYS A 155 4.93 -2.95 -6.14
CA LYS A 155 3.84 -3.72 -6.77
C LYS A 155 3.23 -4.73 -5.79
N GLN A 156 4.04 -5.44 -5.01
CA GLN A 156 3.61 -6.44 -4.03
C GLN A 156 2.93 -5.80 -2.81
N SER A 157 3.32 -4.60 -2.37
CA SER A 157 2.64 -3.87 -1.29
C SER A 157 1.26 -3.37 -1.74
N ILE A 158 1.17 -2.84 -2.97
CA ILE A 158 -0.08 -2.41 -3.61
C ILE A 158 -1.06 -3.57 -3.71
N LEU A 159 -0.55 -4.72 -4.14
CA LEU A 159 -1.28 -5.98 -4.17
C LEU A 159 -1.72 -6.38 -2.75
N LYS A 160 -0.82 -6.39 -1.76
CA LYS A 160 -1.08 -6.77 -0.36
C LYS A 160 -2.13 -5.91 0.35
N ALA A 161 -2.36 -4.68 -0.09
CA ALA A 161 -3.36 -3.81 0.50
C ALA A 161 -4.73 -3.90 -0.18
N MET A 162 -4.95 -4.79 -1.16
CA MET A 162 -6.28 -5.00 -1.74
C MET A 162 -7.29 -5.67 -0.79
N GLY A 163 -7.10 -5.62 0.54
CA GLY A 163 -8.06 -6.11 1.53
C GLY A 163 -8.16 -7.64 1.62
N LEU A 164 -7.17 -8.35 1.08
CA LEU A 164 -7.16 -9.80 1.12
C LEU A 164 -6.41 -10.29 2.36
N SER A 165 -7.13 -10.98 3.23
CA SER A 165 -6.57 -11.71 4.38
C SER A 165 -5.51 -12.72 3.93
N LYS A 166 -4.78 -13.34 4.88
CA LYS A 166 -3.86 -14.44 4.55
C LYS A 166 -4.59 -15.55 3.80
N GLY A 167 -4.06 -15.99 2.66
CA GLY A 167 -4.55 -17.14 1.90
C GLY A 167 -5.27 -16.79 0.61
N HIS A 168 -5.17 -15.56 0.13
CA HIS A 168 -5.72 -15.12 -1.15
C HIS A 168 -4.66 -14.95 -2.26
N TRP A 169 -3.38 -15.09 -1.91
CA TRP A 169 -2.27 -14.97 -2.85
C TRP A 169 -1.81 -16.34 -3.33
N TYR A 170 -1.62 -16.46 -4.63
CA TYR A 170 -1.26 -17.70 -5.31
C TYR A 170 -0.14 -17.47 -6.31
N GLN A 171 0.52 -18.54 -6.74
CA GLN A 171 1.55 -18.55 -7.76
C GLN A 171 1.23 -19.58 -8.82
N CYS A 172 1.46 -19.21 -10.08
CA CYS A 172 1.42 -20.14 -11.20
C CYS A 172 2.63 -21.10 -11.15
N PRO A 173 2.69 -22.14 -12.02
CA PRO A 173 3.80 -23.09 -12.06
C PRO A 173 5.18 -22.45 -12.31
N ASN A 174 5.20 -21.26 -12.91
CA ASN A 174 6.41 -20.49 -13.19
C ASN A 174 6.74 -19.45 -12.10
N GLY A 175 6.01 -19.42 -10.99
CA GLY A 175 6.28 -18.55 -9.84
C GLY A 175 5.66 -17.15 -9.90
N HIS A 176 4.95 -16.78 -10.98
CA HIS A 176 4.28 -15.49 -11.09
C HIS A 176 3.07 -15.41 -10.14
N VAL A 177 3.01 -14.34 -9.37
CA VAL A 177 2.01 -14.16 -8.31
C VAL A 177 0.70 -13.62 -8.89
N TYR A 178 -0.43 -14.19 -8.44
CA TYR A 178 -1.78 -13.69 -8.71
C TYR A 178 -2.64 -13.76 -7.44
N CYS A 179 -3.82 -13.13 -7.46
CA CYS A 179 -4.75 -13.16 -6.32
C CYS A 179 -6.14 -13.66 -6.72
N ILE A 180 -6.84 -14.22 -5.73
CA ILE A 180 -8.25 -14.59 -5.83
C ILE A 180 -9.01 -13.77 -4.79
N THR A 181 -9.81 -12.81 -5.22
CA THR A 181 -10.31 -11.75 -4.35
C THR A 181 -11.55 -12.16 -3.56
N GLU A 182 -12.57 -12.76 -4.17
CA GLU A 182 -13.90 -12.88 -3.56
C GLU A 182 -13.96 -13.75 -2.29
N CYS A 183 -13.72 -15.06 -2.42
CA CYS A 183 -13.79 -16.00 -1.30
C CYS A 183 -12.43 -16.53 -0.88
N GLY A 184 -11.36 -16.10 -1.56
CA GLY A 184 -10.01 -16.62 -1.36
C GLY A 184 -9.79 -18.05 -1.86
N GLY A 185 -10.81 -18.73 -2.41
CA GLY A 185 -10.72 -20.07 -3.00
C GLY A 185 -10.92 -20.08 -4.51
N ALA A 186 -10.26 -21.01 -5.21
CA ALA A 186 -10.28 -21.07 -6.66
C ALA A 186 -11.61 -21.60 -7.23
N MET A 187 -12.38 -20.73 -7.88
CA MET A 187 -13.68 -21.06 -8.49
C MET A 187 -13.70 -20.95 -10.01
N VAL A 188 -12.73 -20.22 -10.57
CA VAL A 188 -12.59 -19.99 -12.00
C VAL A 188 -11.12 -20.21 -12.39
N GLU A 189 -10.91 -20.74 -13.59
CA GLU A 189 -9.60 -20.83 -14.22
C GLU A 189 -9.37 -19.65 -15.17
N SER A 190 -8.11 -19.22 -15.27
CA SER A 190 -7.67 -18.17 -16.17
C SER A 190 -6.25 -18.46 -16.68
N GLN A 191 -5.65 -17.50 -17.40
CA GLN A 191 -4.26 -17.55 -17.84
C GLN A 191 -3.42 -16.52 -17.08
N CYS A 192 -2.19 -16.91 -16.75
CA CYS A 192 -1.20 -16.03 -16.15
C CYS A 192 -0.85 -14.91 -17.15
N ASN A 193 -0.99 -13.66 -16.71
CA ASN A 193 -0.73 -12.48 -17.54
C ASN A 193 0.75 -12.35 -17.97
N GLU A 194 1.66 -13.07 -17.32
CA GLU A 194 3.10 -12.99 -17.60
C GLU A 194 3.60 -14.12 -18.50
N CYS A 195 3.14 -15.36 -18.26
CA CYS A 195 3.67 -16.55 -18.94
C CYS A 195 2.62 -17.40 -19.66
N GLY A 196 1.34 -17.05 -19.59
CA GLY A 196 0.24 -17.78 -20.23
C GLY A 196 -0.11 -19.13 -19.59
N ALA A 197 0.59 -19.55 -18.53
CA ALA A 197 0.26 -20.77 -17.79
C ALA A 197 -1.14 -20.71 -17.18
N ARG A 198 -1.82 -21.86 -17.04
CA ARG A 198 -3.14 -21.90 -16.39
C ARG A 198 -3.03 -21.54 -14.90
N ILE A 199 -3.94 -20.70 -14.45
CA ILE A 199 -4.05 -20.24 -13.06
C ILE A 199 -5.47 -20.40 -12.54
N GLY A 200 -5.64 -20.46 -11.22
CA GLY A 200 -6.95 -20.59 -10.59
C GLY A 200 -7.35 -22.05 -10.34
N GLY A 201 -8.60 -22.41 -10.63
CA GLY A 201 -9.16 -23.72 -10.30
C GLY A 201 -10.68 -23.73 -10.26
N SER A 202 -11.26 -24.76 -9.64
CA SER A 202 -12.73 -24.92 -9.55
C SER A 202 -13.14 -25.53 -8.22
N SER A 203 -14.37 -25.24 -7.77
CA SER A 203 -14.93 -25.75 -6.51
C SER A 203 -14.02 -25.52 -5.29
N HIS A 204 -13.46 -24.31 -5.20
CA HIS A 204 -12.46 -23.88 -4.20
C HIS A 204 -11.15 -24.68 -4.21
N ARG A 205 -10.95 -25.57 -5.19
CA ARG A 205 -9.73 -26.34 -5.36
C ARG A 205 -8.85 -25.68 -6.40
N LEU A 206 -7.67 -25.26 -5.96
CA LEU A 206 -6.61 -24.76 -6.82
C LEU A 206 -6.13 -25.87 -7.79
N LEU A 207 -5.73 -25.46 -8.99
CA LEU A 207 -5.01 -26.35 -9.91
C LEU A 207 -3.78 -26.94 -9.22
N SER A 208 -3.47 -28.20 -9.50
CA SER A 208 -2.41 -28.96 -8.79
C SER A 208 -1.00 -28.43 -9.00
N ASP A 209 -0.78 -27.67 -10.06
CA ASP A 209 0.49 -27.04 -10.43
C ASP A 209 0.59 -25.58 -9.98
N ASN A 210 -0.47 -25.07 -9.35
CA ASN A 210 -0.51 -23.76 -8.72
C ASN A 210 -0.29 -23.93 -7.21
N GLN A 211 0.20 -22.89 -6.54
CA GLN A 211 0.52 -22.95 -5.11
C GLN A 211 0.13 -21.67 -4.38
N VAL A 212 -0.07 -21.74 -3.06
CA VAL A 212 -0.26 -20.55 -2.23
C VAL A 212 1.06 -19.75 -2.22
N ALA A 213 0.97 -18.44 -2.41
CA ALA A 213 2.13 -17.55 -2.43
C ALA A 213 2.56 -17.20 -1.01
N THR A 214 3.04 -18.17 -0.22
CA THR A 214 3.40 -17.95 1.19
C THR A 214 4.37 -16.79 1.40
N ALA A 215 5.24 -16.51 0.43
CA ALA A 215 6.15 -15.36 0.48
C ALA A 215 5.42 -13.99 0.50
N MET A 216 4.17 -13.91 0.03
CA MET A 216 3.40 -12.67 -0.07
C MET A 216 2.74 -12.28 1.26
N ASP A 217 2.10 -13.24 1.93
CA ASP A 217 1.23 -13.01 3.08
C ASP A 217 1.50 -13.95 4.27
N GLY A 218 2.44 -14.90 4.14
CA GLY A 218 2.72 -15.91 5.15
C GLY A 218 1.64 -16.99 5.27
N ALA A 219 0.72 -17.08 4.30
CA ALA A 219 -0.32 -18.11 4.30
C ALA A 219 0.26 -19.46 3.87
N THR A 220 -0.08 -20.50 4.63
CA THR A 220 0.24 -21.89 4.29
C THR A 220 -0.95 -22.62 3.65
N ARG A 221 -2.11 -21.96 3.59
CA ARG A 221 -3.37 -22.47 3.02
C ARG A 221 -4.21 -21.32 2.44
N SER A 222 -5.22 -21.66 1.65
CA SER A 222 -6.23 -20.72 1.17
C SER A 222 -6.99 -20.06 2.32
N ALA A 223 -7.55 -18.88 2.08
CA ALA A 223 -8.42 -18.20 3.05
C ALA A 223 -9.82 -18.83 3.15
N TRP A 224 -10.19 -19.63 2.14
CA TRP A 224 -11.35 -20.52 2.14
C TRP A 224 -11.04 -21.83 2.88
#